data_AF-A0A0L8I499-F1
#
_entry.id   AF-A0A0L8I499-F1
#
_cell.length_a   1.000
_cell.length_b   1.000
_cell.length_c   1.000
_cell.angle_alpha   90.00
_cell.angle_beta   90.00
_cell.angle_gamma   90.00
#
_symmetry.space_group_name_H-M   'P 1'
#
loop_
_entity.id
_entity.type
_entity.pdbx_description
1 polymer ?
#
loop_
_entity_poly.entity_id
_entity_poly.type
_entity_poly.pdbx_seq_one_letter_code
_entity_poly.pdbx_strand_id
1 'polypeptide(L)'
;MEDRREKGGVEERRNMKQRNHLTIVLGDFNVDLLDSPNHETLTTMNQFGFDQLVQKGTTDYGSLIDHVYVNQDQRPQVTVTDCYFYDHDVVCVSLKF
;
A
#
# COMPACT_ATOMS: atom_id res chain seq x y z
N MET A 1 44.77 -14.79 -13.02
CA MET A 1 44.57 -13.67 -12.09
C MET A 1 43.20 -13.10 -12.36
N GLU A 2 42.39 -13.04 -11.31
CA GLU A 2 40.97 -12.71 -11.31
C GLU A 2 40.68 -11.33 -11.89
N ASP A 3 39.53 -11.17 -12.55
CA ASP A 3 38.59 -10.19 -12.04
C ASP A 3 37.14 -10.65 -12.30
N ARG A 4 36.44 -10.94 -11.19
CA ARG A 4 35.00 -11.18 -11.09
C ARG A 4 34.42 -9.96 -10.40
N ARG A 5 33.62 -9.14 -11.10
CA ARG A 5 32.69 -8.09 -10.59
C ARG A 5 32.18 -7.34 -11.84
N GLU A 6 30.91 -7.05 -12.11
CA GLU A 6 29.67 -6.99 -11.35
C GLU A 6 28.53 -7.41 -12.29
N LYS A 7 27.79 -8.48 -11.97
CA LYS A 7 26.47 -8.76 -12.56
C LYS A 7 25.38 -8.87 -11.49
N GLY A 8 25.57 -8.19 -10.36
CA GLY A 8 24.73 -8.34 -9.16
C GLY A 8 23.67 -7.25 -8.93
N GLY A 9 23.51 -6.26 -9.82
CA GLY A 9 22.74 -5.06 -9.47
C GLY A 9 21.21 -5.14 -9.64
N VAL A 10 20.70 -5.98 -10.53
CA VAL A 10 19.28 -5.94 -10.94
C VAL A 10 18.50 -7.19 -10.51
N GLU A 11 19.18 -8.31 -10.32
CA GLU A 11 18.55 -9.59 -9.99
C GLU A 11 18.34 -9.77 -8.47
N GLU A 12 19.07 -9.00 -7.65
CA GLU A 12 19.08 -9.15 -6.19
C GLU A 12 17.89 -8.49 -5.46
N ARG A 13 17.07 -7.69 -6.18
CA ARG A 13 15.86 -7.04 -5.62
C ARG A 13 14.58 -7.88 -5.71
N ARG A 14 14.64 -9.11 -6.25
CA ARG A 14 13.49 -10.01 -6.41
C ARG A 14 13.42 -11.14 -5.39
N ASN A 15 14.11 -11.02 -4.26
CA ASN A 15 14.10 -12.02 -3.19
C ASN A 15 13.35 -11.58 -1.93
N MET A 16 12.21 -10.90 -2.08
CA MET A 16 11.17 -10.95 -1.06
C MET A 16 10.23 -12.10 -1.38
N LYS A 17 10.61 -13.27 -0.84
CA LYS A 17 9.83 -14.49 -0.56
C LYS A 17 8.45 -14.51 -1.20
N GLN A 18 8.18 -15.55 -2.02
CA GLN A 18 6.83 -16.02 -2.31
C GLN A 18 5.95 -15.86 -1.05
N ARG A 19 5.10 -14.85 -1.05
CA ARG A 19 4.20 -14.62 0.05
C ARG A 19 3.05 -15.57 -0.17
N ASN A 20 3.08 -16.71 0.51
CA ASN A 20 2.04 -17.73 0.33
C ASN A 20 0.69 -17.31 0.94
N HIS A 21 0.65 -16.20 1.67
CA HIS A 21 -0.55 -15.70 2.31
C HIS A 21 -0.87 -14.28 1.80
N LEU A 22 -2.13 -14.08 1.45
CA LEU A 22 -2.70 -12.74 1.30
C LEU A 22 -2.61 -12.03 2.65
N THR A 23 -1.99 -10.85 2.65
CA THR A 23 -1.88 -9.96 3.81
C THR A 23 -2.36 -8.59 3.38
N ILE A 24 -3.28 -8.05 4.17
CA ILE A 24 -3.79 -6.70 4.00
C ILE A 24 -3.47 -5.93 5.27
N VAL A 25 -2.86 -4.76 5.11
CA VAL A 25 -2.67 -3.79 6.21
C VAL A 25 -3.61 -2.64 5.93
N LEU A 26 -4.54 -2.37 6.85
CA LEU A 26 -5.51 -1.30 6.71
C LEU A 26 -5.67 -0.54 8.03
N GLY A 27 -5.92 0.76 7.93
CA GLY A 27 -6.18 1.61 9.09
C GLY A 27 -5.87 3.08 8.81
N ASP A 28 -6.01 3.90 9.86
CA ASP A 28 -5.60 5.30 9.87
C ASP A 28 -4.09 5.42 10.11
N PHE A 29 -3.38 6.02 9.15
CA PHE A 29 -1.95 6.24 9.19
C PHE A 29 -1.59 7.68 9.58
N ASN A 30 -2.56 8.59 9.65
CA ASN A 30 -2.35 10.02 9.87
C ASN A 30 -1.31 10.65 8.92
N VAL A 31 -1.20 10.13 7.70
CA VAL A 31 -0.33 10.63 6.63
C VAL A 31 -1.18 10.86 5.40
N ASP A 32 -1.33 12.13 5.00
CA ASP A 32 -2.11 12.47 3.82
C ASP A 32 -1.30 12.22 2.54
N LEU A 33 -1.65 11.17 1.81
CA LEU A 33 -0.95 10.83 0.56
C LEU A 33 -1.35 11.71 -0.64
N LEU A 34 -2.43 12.47 -0.55
CA LEU A 34 -2.79 13.44 -1.59
C LEU A 34 -1.93 14.71 -1.46
N ASP A 35 -1.61 15.12 -0.24
CA ASP A 35 -0.68 16.22 0.04
C ASP A 35 0.80 15.77 -0.07
N SER A 36 1.11 14.56 0.39
CA SER A 36 2.46 13.99 0.43
C SER A 36 2.58 12.67 -0.37
N PRO A 37 2.50 12.72 -1.72
CA PRO A 37 2.45 11.52 -2.57
C PRO A 37 3.74 10.69 -2.58
N ASN A 38 4.85 11.21 -2.05
CA ASN A 38 6.14 10.52 -1.94
C ASN A 38 6.54 10.25 -0.48
N HIS A 39 5.58 10.24 0.46
CA HIS A 39 5.86 10.01 1.88
C HIS A 39 6.61 8.68 2.11
N GLU A 40 7.51 8.64 3.10
CA GLU A 40 8.36 7.48 3.41
C GLU A 40 7.54 6.21 3.69
N THR A 41 6.31 6.34 4.20
CA THR A 41 5.36 5.24 4.38
C THR A 41 5.13 4.46 3.08
N LEU A 42 4.89 5.14 1.96
CA LEU A 42 4.69 4.46 0.66
C LEU A 42 5.95 3.74 0.22
N THR A 43 7.10 4.39 0.37
CA THR A 43 8.41 3.81 0.00
C THR A 43 8.70 2.58 0.84
N THR A 44 8.50 2.66 2.16
CA THR A 44 8.70 1.55 3.10
C THR A 44 7.77 0.39 2.78
N MET A 45 6.46 0.65 2.64
CA MET A 45 5.49 -0.40 2.32
C MET A 45 5.82 -1.08 0.98
N ASN A 46 6.19 -0.30 -0.05
CA ASN A 46 6.61 -0.83 -1.34
C ASN A 46 7.90 -1.66 -1.26
N GLN A 47 8.90 -1.21 -0.49
CA GLN A 47 10.10 -1.99 -0.20
C GLN A 47 9.76 -3.32 0.47
N PHE A 48 8.71 -3.36 1.30
CA PHE A 48 8.17 -4.58 1.86
C PHE A 48 7.17 -5.29 0.93
N GLY A 49 7.12 -4.98 -0.37
CA GLY A 49 6.26 -5.67 -1.33
C GLY A 49 4.77 -5.50 -1.06
N PHE A 50 4.37 -4.34 -0.54
CA PHE A 50 2.98 -3.95 -0.39
C PHE A 50 2.64 -2.77 -1.29
N ASP A 51 1.47 -2.83 -1.93
CA ASP A 51 0.95 -1.74 -2.75
C ASP A 51 -0.27 -1.09 -2.10
N GLN A 52 -0.30 0.24 -2.12
CA GLN A 52 -1.44 1.04 -1.67
C GLN A 52 -2.60 0.99 -2.69
N LEU A 53 -3.83 0.80 -2.21
CA LEU A 53 -5.03 0.62 -3.03
C LEU A 53 -6.00 1.82 -3.03
N VAL A 54 -6.02 2.62 -1.97
CA VAL A 54 -6.83 3.84 -1.86
C VAL A 54 -6.16 4.96 -2.64
N GLN A 55 -6.95 5.67 -3.44
CA GLN A 55 -6.47 6.75 -4.33
C GLN A 55 -7.29 8.05 -4.20
N LYS A 56 -8.26 8.09 -3.28
CA LYS A 56 -9.13 9.23 -3.04
C LYS A 56 -9.20 9.55 -1.55
N GLY A 57 -9.66 10.76 -1.22
CA GLY A 57 -9.87 11.18 0.16
C GLY A 57 -10.73 10.18 0.94
N THR A 58 -10.42 10.07 2.22
CA THR A 58 -11.08 9.21 3.20
C THR A 58 -11.65 10.02 4.37
N THR A 59 -11.79 11.32 4.18
CA THR A 59 -12.30 12.27 5.18
C THR A 59 -13.16 13.32 4.50
N ASP A 60 -14.02 13.99 5.26
CA ASP A 60 -14.83 15.13 4.80
C ASP A 60 -14.00 16.29 4.23
N TYR A 61 -12.75 16.42 4.69
CA TYR A 61 -11.80 17.41 4.21
C TYR A 61 -11.08 17.00 2.92
N GLY A 62 -11.33 15.77 2.44
CA GLY A 62 -10.72 15.22 1.23
C GLY A 62 -9.31 14.67 1.42
N SER A 63 -8.78 14.60 2.65
CA SER A 63 -7.46 14.02 2.95
C SER A 63 -7.47 12.49 2.83
N LEU A 64 -6.38 11.89 2.36
CA LEU A 64 -6.22 10.43 2.26
C LEU A 64 -5.28 9.95 3.37
N ILE A 65 -5.84 9.72 4.55
CA ILE A 65 -5.10 9.28 5.75
C ILE A 65 -5.39 7.83 6.14
N ASP A 66 -6.50 7.27 5.67
CA ASP A 66 -6.82 5.84 5.79
C ASP A 66 -6.26 5.07 4.61
N HIS A 67 -5.34 4.16 4.88
CA HIS A 67 -4.57 3.47 3.86
C HIS A 67 -4.99 1.99 3.79
N VAL A 68 -4.93 1.38 2.60
CA VAL A 68 -5.08 -0.08 2.40
C VAL A 68 -3.93 -0.61 1.57
N TYR A 69 -3.08 -1.44 2.17
CA TYR A 69 -1.92 -2.04 1.54
C TYR A 69 -2.10 -3.54 1.33
N VAL A 70 -1.73 -4.08 0.17
CA VAL A 70 -1.83 -5.52 -0.16
C VAL A 70 -0.52 -6.08 -0.70
N ASN A 71 -0.22 -7.34 -0.39
CA ASN A 71 1.01 -8.03 -0.78
C ASN A 71 0.87 -9.07 -1.91
N GLN A 72 -0.21 -9.02 -2.68
CA GLN A 72 -0.53 -9.94 -3.76
C GLN A 72 -0.99 -9.19 -5.01
N ASP A 73 -0.73 -9.77 -6.18
CA ASP A 73 -1.21 -9.24 -7.46
C ASP A 73 -2.73 -9.31 -7.59
N GLN A 74 -3.36 -10.34 -6.99
CA GLN A 74 -4.81 -10.41 -6.87
C GLN A 74 -5.28 -9.39 -5.83
N ARG A 75 -5.69 -8.22 -6.32
CA ARG A 75 -6.11 -7.10 -5.47
C ARG A 75 -7.55 -7.29 -4.98
N PRO A 76 -7.84 -7.06 -3.69
CA PRO A 76 -9.20 -6.94 -3.20
C PRO A 76 -9.89 -5.73 -3.81
N GLN A 77 -11.21 -5.73 -3.83
CA GLN A 77 -11.96 -4.53 -4.16
C GLN A 77 -11.94 -3.60 -2.93
N VAL A 78 -11.54 -2.35 -3.14
CA VAL A 78 -11.57 -1.31 -2.10
C VAL A 78 -12.55 -0.21 -2.52
N THR A 79 -13.44 0.16 -1.61
CA THR A 79 -14.38 1.27 -1.80
C THR A 79 -14.32 2.20 -0.60
N VAL A 80 -14.39 3.51 -0.85
CA VAL A 80 -14.54 4.52 0.19
C VAL A 80 -15.94 5.11 0.07
N THR A 81 -16.69 5.13 1.16
CA THR A 81 -18.08 5.60 1.21
C THR A 81 -18.24 6.60 2.34
N ASP A 82 -18.77 7.78 1.99
CA ASP A 82 -19.10 8.86 2.92
C ASP A 82 -19.90 8.36 4.13
N CYS A 83 -19.50 8.79 5.32
CA CYS A 83 -20.13 8.47 6.59
C CYS A 83 -20.55 9.72 7.35
N TYR A 84 -21.79 10.16 7.14
CA TYR A 84 -22.35 11.39 7.74
C TYR A 84 -22.08 11.64 9.25
N PHE A 85 -21.90 10.59 10.05
CA PHE A 85 -21.74 10.71 11.50
C PHE A 85 -20.27 10.82 11.98
N TYR A 86 -19.30 10.69 11.07
CA TYR A 86 -17.87 10.74 11.37
C TYR A 86 -17.13 11.58 10.32
N ASP A 87 -16.03 12.21 10.71
CA ASP A 87 -15.16 12.95 9.80
C ASP A 87 -14.35 12.04 8.87
N HIS A 88 -14.21 10.76 9.22
CA HIS A 88 -13.66 9.71 8.36
C HIS A 88 -14.75 8.97 7.58
N ASP A 89 -14.48 8.75 6.29
CA ASP A 89 -15.26 7.87 5.42
C ASP A 89 -15.04 6.39 5.77
N VAL A 90 -16.02 5.54 5.43
CA VAL A 90 -15.86 4.09 5.53
C VAL A 90 -14.97 3.57 4.40
N VAL A 91 -13.79 3.06 4.75
CA VAL A 91 -12.95 2.27 3.84
C VAL A 91 -13.32 0.78 3.94
N CYS A 92 -14.00 0.27 2.92
CA CYS A 92 -14.41 -1.13 2.84
C CYS A 92 -13.47 -1.94 1.93
N VAL A 93 -13.03 -3.10 2.42
CA VAL A 93 -12.19 -4.05 1.68
C VAL A 93 -12.96 -5.36 1.49
N SER A 94 -13.20 -5.75 0.25
CA SER A 94 -13.95 -6.97 -0.10
C SER A 94 -13.03 -8.03 -0.71
N LEU A 95 -13.03 -9.21 -0.08
CA LEU A 95 -12.30 -10.40 -0.51
C LEU A 95 -13.21 -11.29 -1.35
N LYS A 96 -12.73 -11.69 -2.53
CA LYS A 96 -13.35 -12.75 -3.33
C LYS A 96 -12.53 -14.01 -3.15
N PHE A 97 -13.20 -15.08 -2.70
CA PHE A 97 -12.64 -16.42 -2.55
C PHE A 97 -13.15 -17.33 -3.66
#